data_AF-A0A2E7G1K1-F1
#
_entry.id   AF-A0A2E7G1K1-F1
#
_cell.length_a   1.000
_cell.length_b   1.000
_cell.length_c   1.000
_cell.angle_alpha   90.00
_cell.angle_beta   90.00
_cell.angle_gamma   90.00
#
_symmetry.space_group_name_H-M   'P 1'
#
loop_
_entity.id
_entity.type
_entity.pdbx_description
1 polymer ?
#
loop_
_entity_poly.entity_id
_entity_poly.type
_entity_poly.pdbx_seq_one_letter_code
_entity_poly.pdbx_strand_id
1 'polypeptide(L)'
;MAKRGGFGKFLGGLAGRPYDRLMSRLEKIAKEHSGSSLASECEKFVKIVRRTLDEEQIDEEEHDLIMEEIEEIHPEGKTYPRLGDDSEDFYDGEELPDAPELDLGRRSNLDDLMKTKDGSFTGSFGRDEYEEYRQRMAQDFFKESDEAIASGDHQNMTSQDPGHRVFHDVEDEAKDLKRQIAQEMGVEVEEEEDDTYRVDEDGTEWWQDDDGAWWYRPQGEEDWYPYED
;
A
#
# COMPACT_ATOMS: atom_id res chain seq x y z
N MET A 1 -10.77 -33.83 7.48
CA MET A 1 -9.83 -33.02 8.30
C MET A 1 -9.93 -31.59 7.82
N ALA A 2 -10.70 -30.75 8.51
CA ALA A 2 -10.75 -29.32 8.25
C ALA A 2 -9.79 -28.63 9.22
N LYS A 3 -8.93 -27.77 8.67
CA LYS A 3 -7.81 -27.11 9.34
C LYS A 3 -8.40 -25.97 10.19
N ARG A 4 -8.40 -26.12 11.52
CA ARG A 4 -8.67 -25.02 12.46
C ARG A 4 -7.58 -23.95 12.26
N GLY A 5 -7.93 -22.87 11.57
CA GLY A 5 -7.19 -21.61 11.65
C GLY A 5 -7.49 -20.99 13.01
N GLY A 6 -6.50 -20.96 13.90
CA GLY A 6 -6.65 -20.32 15.20
C GLY A 6 -6.50 -18.82 15.06
N PHE A 7 -7.53 -18.07 15.45
CA PHE A 7 -7.42 -16.62 15.64
C PHE A 7 -6.47 -16.33 16.79
N GLY A 8 -5.38 -15.64 16.46
CA GLY A 8 -4.24 -15.40 17.33
C GLY A 8 -4.53 -14.39 18.44
N LYS A 9 -4.21 -14.81 19.66
CA LYS A 9 -3.64 -14.02 20.78
C LYS A 9 -3.80 -12.47 20.72
N PHE A 10 -4.88 -11.97 21.31
CA PHE A 10 -4.94 -10.61 21.89
C PHE A 10 -5.29 -10.68 23.39
N LEU A 11 -4.53 -11.46 24.16
CA LEU A 11 -4.64 -11.49 25.62
C LEU A 11 -3.83 -10.34 26.22
N GLY A 12 -4.46 -9.18 26.39
CA GLY A 12 -3.80 -8.03 27.01
C GLY A 12 -4.73 -6.89 27.38
N GLY A 13 -5.63 -7.08 28.36
CA GLY A 13 -6.29 -5.97 29.04
C GLY A 13 -7.75 -6.22 29.42
N LEU A 14 -8.01 -6.73 30.63
CA LEU A 14 -9.34 -6.78 31.23
C LEU A 14 -9.93 -5.39 31.59
N ALA A 15 -9.43 -4.32 30.97
CA ALA A 15 -9.88 -2.93 31.09
C ALA A 15 -9.98 -2.24 29.71
N GLY A 16 -10.23 -3.01 28.65
CA GLY A 16 -10.39 -2.53 27.27
C GLY A 16 -11.75 -1.88 27.00
N ARG A 17 -11.89 -1.33 25.79
CA ARG A 17 -13.08 -0.61 25.30
C ARG A 17 -14.34 -1.48 25.45
N PRO A 18 -15.56 -0.89 25.46
CA PRO A 18 -16.81 -1.66 25.52
C PRO A 18 -16.87 -2.80 24.48
N TYR A 19 -16.37 -2.57 23.27
CA TYR A 19 -16.15 -3.57 22.23
C TYR A 19 -15.35 -4.79 22.70
N ASP A 20 -14.14 -4.61 23.25
CA ASP A 20 -13.25 -5.71 23.68
C ASP A 20 -13.92 -6.61 24.72
N ARG A 21 -14.73 -6.00 25.60
CA ARG A 21 -15.48 -6.72 26.63
C ARG A 21 -16.59 -7.58 26.03
N LEU A 22 -17.24 -7.11 24.98
CA LEU A 22 -18.25 -7.87 24.24
C LEU A 22 -17.58 -9.04 23.50
N MET A 23 -16.50 -8.82 22.77
CA MET A 23 -15.78 -9.89 22.07
C MET A 23 -15.25 -10.98 23.02
N SER A 24 -14.66 -10.57 24.14
CA SER A 24 -14.21 -11.51 25.18
C SER A 24 -15.35 -12.33 25.76
N ARG A 25 -16.56 -11.78 25.81
CA ARG A 25 -17.75 -12.50 26.30
C ARG A 25 -18.29 -13.44 25.23
N LEU A 26 -18.30 -13.03 23.97
CA LEU A 26 -18.67 -13.86 22.83
C LEU A 26 -17.77 -15.11 22.75
N GLU A 27 -16.45 -14.95 22.91
CA GLU A 27 -15.49 -16.05 22.94
C GLU A 27 -15.79 -17.05 24.07
N LYS A 28 -16.17 -16.56 25.26
CA LYS A 28 -16.56 -17.42 26.38
C LYS A 28 -17.83 -18.21 26.06
N ILE A 29 -18.83 -17.56 25.48
CA ILE A 29 -20.08 -18.22 25.05
C ILE A 29 -19.78 -19.33 24.04
N ALA A 30 -18.93 -19.05 23.04
CA ALA A 30 -18.51 -20.02 22.03
C ALA A 30 -17.74 -21.23 22.62
N LYS A 31 -16.99 -21.03 23.71
CA LYS A 31 -16.27 -22.10 24.41
C LYS A 31 -17.16 -22.93 25.34
N GLU A 32 -18.11 -22.29 26.01
CA GLU A 32 -18.94 -22.92 27.06
C GLU A 32 -20.18 -23.62 26.50
N HIS A 33 -20.69 -23.16 25.35
CA HIS A 33 -21.93 -23.64 24.76
C HIS A 33 -21.72 -24.26 23.38
N SER A 34 -22.63 -25.17 22.99
CA SER A 34 -22.64 -25.79 21.65
C SER A 34 -24.07 -26.12 21.20
N GLY A 35 -24.27 -26.25 19.89
CA GLY A 35 -25.55 -26.60 19.27
C GLY A 35 -26.68 -25.64 19.67
N SER A 36 -27.87 -26.18 19.98
CA SER A 36 -29.06 -25.37 20.33
C SER A 36 -28.85 -24.42 21.52
N SER A 37 -27.99 -24.78 22.49
CA SER A 37 -27.67 -23.90 23.61
C SER A 37 -26.88 -22.67 23.17
N LEU A 38 -25.95 -22.85 22.22
CA LEU A 38 -25.17 -21.76 21.65
C LEU A 38 -26.05 -20.80 20.84
N ALA A 39 -26.98 -21.33 20.03
CA ALA A 39 -27.95 -20.51 19.30
C ALA A 39 -28.73 -19.58 20.24
N SER A 40 -29.26 -20.15 21.33
CA SER A 40 -30.04 -19.38 22.32
C SER A 40 -29.21 -18.30 23.03
N GLU A 41 -27.94 -18.58 23.31
CA GLU A 41 -27.03 -17.60 23.92
C GLU A 41 -26.60 -16.52 22.92
N CYS A 42 -26.37 -16.86 21.65
CA CYS A 42 -26.09 -15.91 20.59
C CYS A 42 -27.26 -14.92 20.42
N GLU A 43 -28.51 -15.41 20.38
CA GLU A 43 -29.69 -14.54 20.29
C GLU A 43 -29.85 -13.59 21.49
N LYS A 44 -29.48 -14.04 22.69
CA LYS A 44 -29.45 -13.17 23.87
C LYS A 44 -28.30 -12.17 23.74
N PHE A 45 -27.15 -12.59 23.25
CA PHE A 45 -25.98 -11.76 23.10
C PHE A 45 -26.19 -10.63 22.07
N VAL A 46 -26.85 -10.91 20.94
CA VAL A 46 -27.28 -9.91 19.96
C VAL A 46 -28.09 -8.79 20.62
N LYS A 47 -29.02 -9.13 21.52
CA LYS A 47 -29.81 -8.11 22.26
C LYS A 47 -28.93 -7.26 23.18
N ILE A 48 -27.85 -7.82 23.73
CA ILE A 48 -26.91 -7.11 24.58
C ILE A 48 -26.07 -6.15 23.74
N VAL A 49 -25.59 -6.59 22.57
CA VAL A 49 -24.82 -5.76 21.64
C VAL A 49 -25.67 -4.58 21.17
N ARG A 50 -26.91 -4.82 20.73
CA ARG A 50 -27.86 -3.74 20.35
C ARG A 50 -28.10 -2.73 21.47
N ARG A 51 -28.30 -3.20 22.71
CA ARG A 51 -28.44 -2.29 23.85
C ARG A 51 -27.17 -1.48 24.12
N THR A 52 -26.00 -2.07 23.88
CA THR A 52 -24.71 -1.40 24.08
C THR A 52 -24.49 -0.30 23.03
N LEU A 53 -24.96 -0.51 21.81
CA LEU A 53 -25.06 0.51 20.76
C LEU A 53 -26.06 1.61 21.16
N ASP A 54 -27.25 1.25 21.63
CA ASP A 54 -28.27 2.22 22.11
C ASP A 54 -27.75 3.09 23.28
N GLU A 55 -26.80 2.56 24.07
CA GLU A 55 -26.12 3.26 25.17
C GLU A 55 -24.90 4.08 24.68
N GLU A 56 -24.69 4.20 23.36
CA GLU A 56 -23.58 4.89 22.70
C GLU A 56 -22.20 4.45 23.22
N GLN A 57 -22.08 3.19 23.66
CA GLN A 57 -20.83 2.62 24.17
C GLN A 57 -19.99 1.97 23.07
N ILE A 58 -20.61 1.63 21.95
CA ILE A 58 -19.98 1.16 20.73
C ILE A 58 -20.56 1.95 19.57
N ASP A 59 -19.80 2.12 18.49
CA ASP A 59 -20.29 2.72 17.25
C ASP A 59 -20.93 1.66 16.33
N GLU A 60 -21.47 2.11 15.18
CA GLU A 60 -22.17 1.24 14.22
C GLU A 60 -21.23 0.23 13.55
N GLU A 61 -19.99 0.63 13.26
CA GLU A 61 -18.95 -0.26 12.71
C GLU A 61 -18.57 -1.35 13.71
N GLU A 62 -18.34 -1.00 14.97
CA GLU A 62 -18.08 -1.93 16.06
C GLU A 62 -19.27 -2.88 16.31
N HIS A 63 -20.51 -2.38 16.20
CA HIS A 63 -21.71 -3.22 16.25
C HIS A 63 -21.69 -4.27 15.15
N ASP A 64 -21.40 -3.87 13.92
CA ASP A 64 -21.43 -4.73 12.75
C ASP A 64 -20.33 -5.79 12.77
N LEU A 65 -19.11 -5.42 13.18
CA LEU A 65 -18.03 -6.36 13.42
C LEU A 65 -18.42 -7.44 14.45
N ILE A 66 -19.09 -7.06 15.54
CA ILE A 66 -19.57 -8.02 16.53
C ILE A 66 -20.68 -8.90 15.95
N MET A 67 -21.59 -8.34 15.14
CA MET A 67 -22.65 -9.13 14.50
C MET A 67 -22.06 -10.19 13.58
N GLU A 68 -21.04 -9.86 12.79
CA GLU A 68 -20.32 -10.82 11.94
C GLU A 68 -19.75 -12.01 12.73
N GLU A 69 -19.06 -11.73 13.83
CA GLU A 69 -18.48 -12.78 14.66
C GLU A 69 -19.59 -13.67 15.28
N ILE A 70 -20.73 -13.08 15.65
CA ILE A 70 -21.88 -13.85 16.14
C ILE A 70 -22.42 -14.77 15.04
N GLU A 71 -22.49 -14.29 13.79
CA GLU A 71 -22.94 -15.07 12.63
C GLU A 71 -22.03 -16.27 12.36
N GLU A 72 -20.71 -16.07 12.45
CA GLU A 72 -19.72 -17.14 12.25
C GLU A 72 -19.88 -18.26 13.27
N ILE A 73 -20.10 -17.92 14.54
CA ILE A 73 -20.27 -18.92 15.59
C ILE A 73 -21.70 -19.49 15.68
N HIS A 74 -22.68 -18.86 15.01
CA HIS A 74 -24.07 -19.27 15.12
C HIS A 74 -24.27 -20.64 14.47
N PRO A 75 -24.73 -21.67 15.21
CA PRO A 75 -24.80 -23.03 14.68
C PRO A 75 -25.84 -23.21 13.57
N GLU A 76 -26.77 -22.26 13.43
CA GLU A 76 -27.79 -22.23 12.38
C GLU A 76 -27.46 -21.24 11.24
N GLY A 77 -26.30 -20.55 11.29
CA GLY A 77 -25.89 -19.60 10.24
C GLY A 77 -26.86 -18.45 10.03
N LYS A 78 -27.38 -17.87 11.12
CA LYS A 78 -28.37 -16.80 11.08
C LYS A 78 -27.66 -15.48 10.86
N THR A 79 -28.16 -14.67 9.92
CA THR A 79 -27.64 -13.33 9.63
C THR A 79 -28.45 -12.23 10.31
N TYR A 80 -27.80 -11.10 10.54
CA TYR A 80 -28.36 -9.91 11.18
C TYR A 80 -28.18 -8.68 10.27
N PRO A 81 -29.13 -7.73 10.30
CA PRO A 81 -28.97 -6.47 9.58
C PRO A 81 -27.75 -5.70 10.10
N ARG A 82 -26.93 -5.20 9.16
CA ARG A 82 -25.85 -4.25 9.43
C ARG A 82 -26.42 -2.84 9.58
N LEU A 83 -25.76 -2.02 10.39
CA LEU A 83 -26.21 -0.66 10.73
C LEU A 83 -25.27 0.40 10.17
N GLY A 84 -23.98 0.09 10.09
CA GLY A 84 -23.01 0.87 9.37
C GLY A 84 -23.26 0.82 7.87
N ASP A 85 -22.75 1.84 7.20
CA ASP A 85 -22.77 2.01 5.75
C ASP A 85 -21.82 1.00 5.09
N ASP A 86 -22.14 -0.29 5.18
CA ASP A 86 -21.46 -1.33 4.41
C ASP A 86 -21.99 -1.24 2.97
N SER A 87 -21.19 -0.59 2.12
CA SER A 87 -21.36 -0.33 0.69
C SER A 87 -22.11 0.95 0.31
N GLU A 88 -21.42 1.84 -0.40
CA GLU A 88 -22.11 2.73 -1.34
C GLU A 88 -22.92 1.82 -2.28
N ASP A 89 -24.25 1.92 -2.28
CA ASP A 89 -25.15 1.27 -3.26
C ASP A 89 -24.65 1.43 -4.72
N PHE A 90 -23.78 2.42 -4.95
CA PHE A 90 -23.07 2.70 -6.18
C PHE A 90 -22.10 1.59 -6.66
N TYR A 91 -21.48 0.83 -5.74
CA TYR A 91 -20.47 -0.19 -6.08
C TYR A 91 -20.94 -1.64 -5.92
N ASP A 92 -22.04 -1.89 -5.20
CA ASP A 92 -22.55 -3.24 -4.92
C ASP A 92 -23.83 -3.63 -5.71
N GLY A 93 -24.37 -2.71 -6.51
CA GLY A 93 -25.53 -2.99 -7.36
C GLY A 93 -25.21 -3.93 -8.53
N GLU A 94 -26.15 -4.83 -8.85
CA GLU A 94 -26.27 -5.51 -10.17
C GLU A 94 -26.40 -4.52 -11.36
N GLU A 95 -26.31 -3.22 -11.09
CA GLU A 95 -26.38 -2.08 -12.02
C GLU A 95 -24.99 -1.48 -12.30
N LEU A 96 -23.89 -2.19 -12.00
CA LEU A 96 -22.61 -1.88 -12.61
C LEU A 96 -22.71 -2.14 -14.12
N PRO A 97 -22.52 -1.12 -14.98
CA PRO A 97 -22.53 -1.35 -16.41
C PRO A 97 -21.41 -2.33 -16.74
N ASP A 98 -21.74 -3.35 -17.54
CA ASP A 98 -20.74 -4.26 -18.08
C ASP A 98 -19.58 -3.46 -18.68
N ALA A 99 -18.35 -3.85 -18.34
CA ALA A 99 -17.17 -3.22 -18.91
C ALA A 99 -17.28 -3.25 -20.44
N PRO A 100 -17.03 -2.13 -21.14
CA PRO A 100 -17.18 -2.10 -22.59
C PRO A 100 -16.26 -3.15 -23.22
N GLU A 101 -16.77 -3.88 -24.22
CA GLU A 101 -15.94 -4.80 -24.99
C GLU A 101 -14.78 -4.02 -25.61
N LEU A 102 -13.55 -4.33 -25.17
CA LEU A 102 -12.34 -3.77 -25.74
C LEU A 102 -12.14 -4.39 -27.12
N ASP A 103 -12.44 -3.64 -28.19
CA ASP A 103 -11.98 -3.97 -29.53
C ASP A 103 -10.45 -3.77 -29.57
N LEU A 104 -9.73 -4.78 -29.12
CA LEU A 104 -8.29 -4.92 -29.28
C LEU A 104 -8.02 -5.12 -30.77
N GLY A 105 -8.15 -4.04 -31.53
CA GLY A 105 -7.87 -4.00 -32.95
C GLY A 105 -6.41 -4.34 -33.24
N ARG A 106 -6.05 -4.18 -34.52
CA ARG A 106 -4.70 -4.47 -35.02
C ARG A 106 -3.64 -3.84 -34.10
N ARG A 107 -2.66 -4.66 -33.68
CA ARG A 107 -1.46 -4.30 -32.91
C ARG A 107 -1.01 -2.89 -33.30
N SER A 108 -1.24 -1.91 -32.43
CA SER A 108 -0.87 -0.53 -32.67
C SER A 108 0.59 -0.35 -32.27
N ASN A 109 1.37 0.36 -33.08
CA ASN A 109 2.76 0.66 -32.75
C ASN A 109 2.79 1.76 -31.69
N LEU A 110 3.79 1.70 -30.80
CA LEU A 110 3.98 2.69 -29.74
C LEU A 110 4.08 4.11 -30.32
N ASP A 111 4.75 4.29 -31.46
CA ASP A 111 4.84 5.58 -32.16
C ASP A 111 3.48 6.13 -32.62
N ASP A 112 2.51 5.28 -32.95
CA ASP A 112 1.18 5.73 -33.35
C ASP A 112 0.28 6.01 -32.13
N LEU A 113 0.56 5.38 -30.99
CA LEU A 113 -0.08 5.66 -29.69
C LEU A 113 0.47 6.93 -29.04
N MET A 114 1.76 7.20 -29.21
CA MET A 114 2.45 8.38 -28.67
C MET A 114 2.22 9.64 -29.51
N LYS A 115 1.68 9.51 -30.72
CA LYS A 115 1.15 10.65 -31.47
C LYS A 115 -0.18 11.07 -30.85
N THR A 116 -0.28 12.35 -30.49
CA THR A 116 -1.55 12.97 -30.13
C THR A 116 -2.54 12.75 -31.27
N LYS A 117 -3.49 11.85 -31.10
CA LYS A 117 -4.51 11.58 -32.10
C LYS A 117 -5.36 12.84 -32.23
N ASP A 118 -5.34 13.46 -33.41
CA ASP A 118 -6.19 14.62 -33.70
C ASP A 118 -7.66 14.26 -33.40
N GLY A 119 -8.19 14.83 -32.32
CA GLY A 119 -9.58 14.65 -31.90
C GLY A 119 -9.86 13.58 -30.83
N SER A 120 -8.86 12.98 -30.16
CA SER A 120 -9.12 12.03 -29.05
C SER A 120 -9.41 12.67 -27.70
N PHE A 121 -9.38 14.00 -27.59
CA PHE A 121 -9.93 14.71 -26.44
C PHE A 121 -11.34 15.18 -26.77
N THR A 122 -12.33 14.31 -26.55
CA THR A 122 -13.75 14.64 -26.69
C THR A 122 -14.21 15.46 -25.49
N GLY A 123 -13.92 16.77 -25.51
CA GLY A 123 -14.52 17.74 -24.58
C GLY A 123 -13.71 19.04 -24.54
N SER A 124 -14.29 20.17 -24.90
CA SER A 124 -13.64 21.49 -24.77
C SER A 124 -13.61 22.01 -23.32
N PHE A 125 -13.87 21.16 -22.34
CA PHE A 125 -13.95 21.53 -20.94
C PHE A 125 -12.66 21.05 -20.25
N GLY A 126 -11.86 21.99 -19.75
CA GLY A 126 -10.63 21.70 -19.02
C GLY A 126 -9.36 21.51 -19.86
N ARG A 127 -9.40 21.62 -21.19
CA ARG A 127 -8.18 21.56 -22.03
C ARG A 127 -7.25 22.74 -21.74
N ASP A 128 -7.79 23.95 -21.81
CA ASP A 128 -7.01 25.17 -21.60
C ASP A 128 -6.52 25.24 -20.15
N GLU A 129 -7.33 24.81 -19.19
CA GLU A 129 -6.96 24.72 -17.76
C GLU A 129 -5.89 23.64 -17.51
N TYR A 130 -5.95 22.49 -18.19
CA TYR A 130 -4.93 21.45 -18.07
C TYR A 130 -3.62 21.85 -18.77
N GLU A 131 -3.69 22.46 -19.95
CA GLU A 131 -2.51 22.99 -20.64
C GLU A 131 -1.87 24.12 -19.81
N GLU A 132 -2.65 25.04 -19.23
CA GLU A 132 -2.15 26.06 -18.30
C GLU A 132 -1.57 25.46 -17.02
N TYR A 133 -2.25 24.49 -16.39
CA TYR A 133 -1.76 23.82 -15.20
C TYR A 133 -0.44 23.08 -15.46
N ARG A 134 -0.36 22.36 -16.58
CA ARG A 134 0.85 21.64 -17.00
C ARG A 134 1.99 22.59 -17.31
N GLN A 135 1.72 23.70 -17.99
CA GLN A 135 2.71 24.73 -18.28
C GLN A 135 3.22 25.40 -17.00
N ARG A 136 2.31 25.75 -16.07
CA ARG A 136 2.67 26.33 -14.77
C ARG A 136 3.55 25.39 -13.96
N MET A 137 3.14 24.13 -13.83
CA MET A 137 3.92 23.10 -13.12
C MET A 137 5.29 22.88 -13.75
N ALA A 138 5.37 22.85 -15.09
CA ALA A 138 6.66 22.72 -15.77
C ALA A 138 7.55 23.95 -15.52
N GLN A 139 6.99 25.17 -15.54
CA GLN A 139 7.72 26.38 -15.21
C GLN A 139 8.22 26.40 -13.78
N ASP A 140 7.38 25.99 -12.83
CA ASP A 140 7.74 25.91 -11.41
C ASP A 140 8.87 24.90 -11.20
N PHE A 141 8.79 23.72 -11.85
CA PHE A 141 9.85 22.71 -11.82
C PHE A 141 11.18 23.23 -12.40
N PHE A 142 11.17 23.88 -13.57
CA PHE A 142 12.40 24.41 -14.16
C PHE A 142 13.01 25.52 -13.29
N LYS A 143 12.17 26.35 -12.68
CA LYS A 143 12.64 27.42 -11.80
C LYS A 143 13.22 26.88 -10.50
N GLU A 144 12.55 25.90 -9.89
CA GLU A 144 13.03 25.22 -8.68
C GLU A 144 14.33 24.44 -8.96
N SER A 145 14.41 23.79 -10.12
CA SER A 145 15.62 23.11 -10.58
C SER A 145 16.77 24.09 -10.84
N ASP A 146 16.53 25.20 -11.53
CA ASP A 146 17.55 26.24 -11.76
C ASP A 146 18.02 26.87 -10.45
N GLU A 147 17.11 27.08 -9.49
CA GLU A 147 17.42 27.62 -8.15
C GLU A 147 18.22 26.61 -7.31
N ALA A 148 17.91 25.32 -7.40
CA ALA A 148 18.66 24.25 -6.74
C ALA A 148 20.06 24.01 -7.35
N ILE A 149 20.19 24.15 -8.68
CA ILE A 149 21.49 24.12 -9.35
C ILE A 149 22.32 25.35 -8.93
N ALA A 150 21.69 26.53 -8.85
CA ALA A 150 22.38 27.75 -8.43
C ALA A 150 22.77 27.76 -6.94
N SER A 151 22.00 27.11 -6.07
CA SER A 151 22.30 26.97 -4.64
C SER A 151 23.28 25.84 -4.33
N GLY A 152 23.56 24.97 -5.31
CA GLY A 152 24.47 23.83 -5.17
C GLY A 152 23.86 22.61 -4.47
N ASP A 153 22.56 22.61 -4.18
CA ASP A 153 21.85 21.55 -3.44
C ASP A 153 21.14 20.53 -4.36
N HIS A 154 21.46 20.57 -5.67
CA HIS A 154 20.81 19.71 -6.66
C HIS A 154 21.03 18.19 -6.44
N GLN A 155 22.04 17.78 -5.65
CA GLN A 155 22.29 16.38 -5.34
C GLN A 155 21.34 15.81 -4.27
N ASN A 156 20.71 16.65 -3.43
CA ASN A 156 19.79 16.19 -2.37
C ASN A 156 18.31 16.31 -2.75
N MET A 157 18.00 16.70 -3.99
CA MET A 157 16.61 16.80 -4.44
C MET A 157 16.00 15.40 -4.59
N THR A 158 15.19 15.02 -3.62
CA THR A 158 14.36 13.81 -3.71
C THR A 158 13.22 14.06 -4.70
N SER A 159 13.10 13.20 -5.71
CA SER A 159 11.98 13.24 -6.66
C SER A 159 10.68 12.86 -5.93
N GLN A 160 9.98 13.86 -5.41
CA GLN A 160 8.65 13.70 -4.82
C GLN A 160 7.59 14.05 -5.86
N ASP A 161 6.67 13.13 -6.13
CA ASP A 161 5.46 13.43 -6.89
C ASP A 161 4.57 14.39 -6.08
N PRO A 162 3.82 15.32 -6.70
CA PRO A 162 2.77 16.14 -6.07
C PRO A 162 1.90 15.43 -5.01
N GLY A 163 1.72 14.11 -5.11
CA GLY A 163 1.07 13.27 -4.10
C GLY A 163 1.89 12.97 -2.84
N HIS A 164 3.04 13.60 -2.62
CA HIS A 164 3.99 13.36 -1.51
C HIS A 164 4.43 11.90 -1.41
N ARG A 165 4.46 11.19 -2.54
CA ARG A 165 5.00 9.84 -2.60
C ARG A 165 6.51 9.95 -2.66
N VAL A 166 7.17 9.38 -1.65
CA VAL A 166 8.62 9.23 -1.61
C VAL A 166 8.93 7.92 -2.29
N PHE A 167 9.54 7.97 -3.48
CA PHE A 167 10.09 6.78 -4.09
C PHE A 167 11.45 6.53 -3.45
N HIS A 168 11.50 5.59 -2.53
CA HIS A 168 12.78 5.03 -2.11
C HIS A 168 13.29 4.13 -3.26
N ASP A 169 14.60 4.18 -3.51
CA ASP A 169 15.34 3.26 -4.38
C ASP A 169 15.34 3.59 -5.90
N VAL A 170 14.99 4.82 -6.30
CA VAL A 170 15.04 5.24 -7.71
C VAL A 170 16.44 5.65 -8.18
N GLU A 171 17.36 5.97 -7.27
CA GLU A 171 18.68 6.48 -7.66
C GLU A 171 19.52 5.44 -8.42
N ASP A 172 19.50 4.18 -7.98
CA ASP A 172 20.22 3.10 -8.65
C ASP A 172 19.57 2.77 -10.01
N GLU A 173 18.24 2.67 -10.06
CA GLU A 173 17.50 2.43 -11.31
C GLU A 173 17.66 3.60 -12.30
N ALA A 174 17.71 4.83 -11.81
CA ALA A 174 17.96 6.03 -12.62
C ALA A 174 19.40 6.11 -13.11
N LYS A 175 20.39 5.70 -12.31
CA LYS A 175 21.80 5.61 -12.73
C LYS A 175 21.95 4.57 -13.83
N ASP A 176 21.34 3.40 -13.68
CA ASP A 176 21.36 2.35 -14.69
C ASP A 176 20.65 2.77 -15.99
N LEU A 177 19.48 3.40 -15.89
CA LEU A 177 18.76 3.94 -17.05
C LEU A 177 19.55 5.06 -17.74
N LYS A 178 20.19 5.94 -16.97
CA LYS A 178 21.06 7.02 -17.50
C LYS A 178 22.27 6.43 -18.22
N ARG A 179 22.89 5.38 -17.67
CA ARG A 179 23.98 4.64 -18.31
C ARG A 179 23.51 3.98 -19.61
N GLN A 180 22.34 3.35 -19.60
CA GLN A 180 21.75 2.71 -20.77
C GLN A 180 21.46 3.73 -21.89
N ILE A 181 20.87 4.88 -21.55
CA ILE A 181 20.58 5.97 -22.50
C ILE A 181 21.88 6.58 -23.04
N ALA A 182 22.88 6.81 -22.19
CA ALA A 182 24.15 7.38 -22.62
C ALA A 182 24.93 6.43 -23.55
N GLN A 183 24.88 5.12 -23.27
CA GLN A 183 25.48 4.09 -24.13
C GLN A 183 24.76 3.98 -25.49
N GLU A 184 23.43 4.13 -25.50
CA GLU A 184 22.63 4.19 -26.74
C GLU A 184 22.92 5.47 -27.54
N MET A 185 23.16 6.60 -26.86
CA MET A 185 23.46 7.90 -27.47
C MET A 185 24.94 8.13 -27.79
N GLY A 186 25.83 7.18 -27.43
CA GLY A 186 27.27 7.25 -27.68
C GLY A 186 28.01 8.31 -26.87
N VAL A 187 27.51 8.68 -25.69
CA VAL A 187 28.12 9.65 -24.77
C VAL A 187 28.76 8.88 -23.60
N GLU A 188 30.05 9.16 -23.34
CA GLU A 188 30.81 8.54 -22.24
C GLU A 188 30.39 9.19 -20.91
N VAL A 189 29.98 8.40 -19.93
CA VAL A 189 29.60 8.86 -18.58
C VAL A 189 30.78 8.57 -17.66
N GLU A 190 31.38 9.61 -17.06
CA GLU A 190 32.33 9.43 -15.95
C GLU A 190 31.59 8.78 -14.78
N GLU A 191 32.05 7.59 -14.38
CA GLU A 191 31.56 6.90 -13.19
C GLU A 191 32.02 7.68 -11.96
N GLU A 192 31.09 8.25 -11.19
CA GLU A 192 31.36 8.58 -9.80
C GLU A 192 31.49 7.24 -9.06
N GLU A 193 32.72 6.89 -8.68
CA GLU A 193 33.01 5.69 -7.89
C GLU A 193 32.18 5.79 -6.60
N ASP A 194 31.27 4.84 -6.41
CA ASP A 194 30.53 4.69 -5.17
C ASP A 194 31.51 4.19 -4.10
N ASP A 195 32.08 5.12 -3.35
CA ASP A 195 33.06 4.84 -2.27
C ASP A 195 32.50 3.87 -1.20
N THR A 196 31.18 3.64 -1.19
CA THR A 196 30.48 2.77 -0.24
C THR A 196 30.56 1.28 -0.59
N TYR A 197 30.87 0.89 -1.84
CA TYR A 197 31.01 -0.51 -2.24
C TYR A 197 32.23 -0.77 -3.13
N ARG A 198 33.09 -1.71 -2.74
CA ARG A 198 34.29 -2.07 -3.52
C ARG A 198 34.64 -3.55 -3.41
N VAL A 199 35.29 -4.10 -4.43
CA VAL A 199 35.79 -5.48 -4.43
C VAL A 199 37.31 -5.46 -4.56
N ASP A 200 38.01 -6.14 -3.66
CA ASP A 200 39.48 -6.20 -3.69
C ASP A 200 40.03 -7.24 -4.69
N GLU A 201 41.36 -7.25 -4.87
CA GLU A 201 42.05 -8.18 -5.78
C GLU A 201 41.90 -9.66 -5.37
N ASP A 202 41.56 -9.92 -4.11
CA ASP A 202 41.29 -11.26 -3.57
C ASP A 202 39.82 -11.68 -3.76
N GLY A 203 38.98 -10.80 -4.33
CA GLY A 203 37.56 -11.04 -4.57
C GLY A 203 36.69 -10.89 -3.32
N THR A 204 37.20 -10.23 -2.27
CA THR A 204 36.45 -9.87 -1.07
C THR A 204 35.61 -8.64 -1.36
N GLU A 205 34.31 -8.73 -1.10
CA GLU A 205 33.37 -7.63 -1.23
C GLU A 205 33.43 -6.78 0.05
N TRP A 206 33.52 -5.46 -0.10
CA TRP A 206 33.56 -4.48 0.99
C TRP A 206 32.38 -3.54 0.86
N TRP A 207 31.66 -3.33 1.95
CA TRP A 207 30.54 -2.40 2.06
C TRP A 207 30.71 -1.52 3.29
N GLN A 208 30.42 -0.23 3.17
CA GLN A 208 30.38 0.70 4.29
C GLN A 208 28.92 0.98 4.68
N ASP A 209 28.58 0.84 5.96
CA ASP A 209 27.25 1.20 6.44
C ASP A 209 27.07 2.70 6.65
N ASP A 210 25.84 3.12 6.90
CA ASP A 210 25.45 4.53 7.12
C ASP A 210 26.13 5.16 8.35
N ASP A 211 26.62 4.33 9.29
CA ASP A 211 27.38 4.75 10.47
C ASP A 211 28.90 4.84 10.19
N GLY A 212 29.31 4.52 8.96
CA GLY A 212 30.70 4.57 8.49
C GLY A 212 31.53 3.34 8.84
N ALA A 213 30.92 2.28 9.38
CA ALA A 213 31.60 1.03 9.69
C ALA A 213 31.71 0.13 8.45
N TRP A 214 32.86 -0.51 8.32
CA TRP A 214 33.16 -1.37 7.18
C TRP A 214 32.74 -2.81 7.46
N TRP A 215 32.17 -3.45 6.45
CA TRP A 215 31.80 -4.86 6.44
C TRP A 215 32.51 -5.52 5.26
N TYR A 216 32.98 -6.74 5.47
CA TYR A 216 33.63 -7.52 4.42
C TYR A 216 32.96 -8.88 4.26
N ARG A 217 32.94 -9.37 3.04
CA ARG A 217 32.41 -10.68 2.67
C ARG A 217 33.43 -11.41 1.79
N PRO A 218 34.09 -12.45 2.33
CA PRO A 218 35.01 -13.26 1.56
C PRO A 218 34.35 -13.98 0.38
N GLN A 219 35.12 -14.20 -0.68
CA GLN A 219 34.63 -14.89 -1.87
C GLN A 219 34.11 -16.30 -1.53
N GLY A 220 32.80 -16.50 -1.68
CA GLY A 220 32.13 -17.79 -1.49
C GLY A 220 31.42 -17.97 -0.14
N GLU A 221 31.47 -16.98 0.75
CA GLU A 221 30.65 -16.95 1.97
C GLU A 221 29.32 -16.22 1.69
N GLU A 222 28.25 -16.56 2.41
CA GLU A 222 26.94 -15.87 2.29
C GLU A 222 26.78 -14.74 3.32
N ASP A 223 27.57 -14.74 4.39
CA ASP A 223 27.46 -13.81 5.51
C ASP A 223 28.44 -12.63 5.40
N TRP A 224 28.01 -11.46 5.89
CA TRP A 224 28.82 -10.26 6.04
C TRP A 224 29.44 -10.20 7.43
N TYR A 225 30.72 -9.85 7.51
CA TYR A 225 31.45 -9.73 8.77
C TYR A 225 31.84 -8.27 9.02
N PRO A 226 31.67 -7.76 10.27
CA PRO A 226 32.13 -6.44 10.60
C PRO A 226 33.66 -6.42 10.57
N TYR A 227 34.22 -5.39 9.94
CA TYR A 227 35.63 -5.08 10.00
C TYR A 227 35.89 -4.24 11.25
N GLU A 228 36.60 -4.81 12.21
CA GLU A 228 37.17 -4.07 13.33
C GLU A 228 38.63 -3.71 12.97
N ASP A 229 38.94 -2.41 12.96
CA ASP A 229 40.27 -1.84 12.71
C ASP A 229 41.29 -2.22 13.81
#